data_AF-A0A7C1ALL9-F1
#
_entry.id   AF-A0A7C1ALL9-F1
#
_cell.length_a   1.000
_cell.length_b   1.000
_cell.length_c   1.000
_cell.angle_alpha   90.00
_cell.angle_beta   90.00
_cell.angle_gamma   90.00
#
_symmetry.space_group_name_H-M   'P 1'
#
loop_
_entity.id
_entity.type
_entity.pdbx_description
1 polymer ?
#
loop_
_entity_poly.entity_id
_entity_poly.type
_entity_poly.pdbx_seq_one_letter_code
_entity_poly.pdbx_strand_id
1 'polypeptide(L)'
;MLRSARKGASRSIGYESVSMTLGITADPADSRAALIWMVGYRMSRKPKQNAPDPRLHAVTPDRLRRRADPSAFRFKTTAELEPVTSLAGQERALSAIRFGAGIAQPTFNLFVLGPPGAGKTTAVRAFLEEKAARETSPADWVYVNNFDAPHKPRAICLPRGRAAALAQTMVDAID
;
A
#
# COMPACT_ATOMS: atom_id res chain seq x y z
N MET A 1 -16.95 -5.22 46.97
CA MET A 1 -18.07 -4.26 47.09
C MET A 1 -17.55 -2.92 46.61
N LEU A 2 -18.09 -2.16 45.65
CA LEU A 2 -19.30 -2.20 44.85
C LEU A 2 -18.98 -1.49 43.51
N ARG A 3 -19.59 -1.94 42.43
CA ARG A 3 -19.44 -1.44 41.05
C ARG A 3 -20.17 -0.10 40.88
N SER A 4 -19.63 0.80 40.05
CA SER A 4 -20.40 1.87 39.41
C SER A 4 -20.20 1.82 37.90
N ALA A 5 -21.33 1.78 37.20
CA ALA A 5 -21.48 1.65 35.77
C ALA A 5 -21.48 3.02 35.08
N ARG A 6 -21.01 3.06 33.83
CA ARG A 6 -21.68 3.80 32.73
C ARG A 6 -21.26 3.17 31.39
N LYS A 7 -22.24 2.58 30.72
CA LYS A 7 -22.16 1.98 29.37
C LYS A 7 -22.11 3.10 28.33
N GLY A 8 -21.04 3.14 27.53
CA GLY A 8 -21.02 3.80 26.23
C GLY A 8 -21.51 2.83 25.17
N ALA A 9 -22.62 3.17 24.52
CA ALA A 9 -23.22 2.38 23.46
C ALA A 9 -22.41 2.53 22.16
N SER A 10 -21.62 1.51 21.82
CA SER A 10 -21.11 1.33 20.46
C SER A 10 -21.87 0.16 19.84
N ARG A 11 -22.64 0.45 18.79
CA ARG A 11 -23.42 -0.53 18.02
C ARG A 11 -22.46 -1.43 17.24
N SER A 12 -22.09 -2.56 17.83
CA SER A 12 -21.54 -3.70 17.10
C SER A 12 -22.69 -4.41 16.39
N ILE A 13 -22.60 -4.51 15.07
CA ILE A 13 -23.43 -5.39 14.25
C ILE A 13 -22.92 -6.81 14.53
N GLY A 14 -23.47 -7.43 15.57
CA GLY A 14 -23.19 -8.80 15.94
C GLY A 14 -23.96 -9.75 15.04
N TYR A 15 -23.23 -10.56 14.28
CA TYR A 15 -23.74 -11.79 13.68
C TYR A 15 -23.73 -12.86 14.77
N GLU A 16 -24.87 -13.12 15.41
CA GLU A 16 -25.02 -14.27 16.32
C GLU A 16 -25.62 -15.45 15.53
N SER A 17 -24.75 -16.38 15.12
CA SER A 17 -25.15 -17.72 14.71
C SER A 17 -25.38 -18.56 15.97
N VAL A 18 -26.64 -18.69 16.41
CA VAL A 18 -27.01 -19.64 17.45
C VAL A 18 -27.13 -21.02 16.79
N SER A 19 -26.05 -21.81 16.86
CA SER A 19 -26.09 -23.24 16.54
C SER A 19 -26.64 -23.98 17.75
N MET A 20 -27.93 -24.31 17.74
CA MET A 20 -28.54 -25.16 18.76
C MET A 20 -28.43 -26.62 18.32
N THR A 21 -27.40 -27.31 18.79
CA THR A 21 -27.24 -28.76 18.60
C THR A 21 -28.20 -29.48 19.55
N LEU A 22 -29.29 -30.04 19.02
CA LEU A 22 -30.05 -31.06 19.74
C LEU A 22 -29.85 -32.40 19.04
N GLY A 23 -29.11 -33.30 19.69
CA GLY A 23 -28.98 -34.68 19.27
C GLY A 23 -30.29 -35.41 19.51
N ILE A 24 -30.97 -35.80 18.44
CA ILE A 24 -32.05 -36.79 18.47
C ILE A 24 -31.80 -37.74 17.29
N THR A 25 -31.46 -38.98 17.61
CA THR A 25 -31.48 -40.12 16.68
C THR A 25 -32.93 -40.38 16.27
N ALA A 26 -33.25 -40.19 14.99
CA ALA A 26 -34.60 -40.34 14.46
C ALA A 26 -34.90 -41.81 14.09
N ASP A 27 -36.01 -42.33 14.63
CA ASP A 27 -36.64 -43.59 14.22
C ASP A 27 -37.53 -43.32 12.98
N PRO A 28 -37.38 -44.06 11.87
CA PRO A 28 -38.11 -43.80 10.63
C PRO A 28 -39.62 -44.09 10.66
N ALA A 29 -40.20 -44.58 11.77
CA ALA A 29 -41.62 -44.88 11.88
C ALA A 29 -42.48 -43.85 12.66
N ASP A 30 -41.90 -42.76 13.18
CA ASP A 30 -42.66 -41.80 14.01
C ASP A 30 -43.37 -40.71 13.18
N SER A 31 -44.70 -40.82 13.12
CA SER A 31 -45.62 -39.89 12.44
C SER A 31 -45.73 -38.50 13.13
N ARG A 32 -45.04 -38.27 14.26
CA ARG A 32 -44.94 -36.95 14.91
C ARG A 32 -43.76 -36.10 14.41
N ALA A 33 -42.75 -36.70 13.76
CA ALA A 33 -41.61 -35.97 13.19
C ALA A 33 -42.01 -35.08 11.98
N ALA A 34 -43.05 -35.48 11.25
CA ALA A 34 -43.60 -34.71 10.13
C ALA A 34 -44.25 -33.38 10.60
N LEU A 35 -44.81 -33.33 11.81
CA LEU A 35 -45.41 -32.12 12.37
C LEU A 35 -44.35 -31.08 12.78
N ILE A 36 -43.17 -31.51 13.19
CA ILE A 36 -42.03 -30.60 13.51
C ILE A 36 -41.49 -29.95 12.22
N TRP A 37 -41.55 -30.65 11.08
CA TRP A 37 -41.23 -30.07 9.77
C TRP A 37 -42.36 -29.19 9.20
N MET A 38 -43.64 -29.49 9.50
CA MET A 38 -44.78 -28.74 8.96
C MET A 38 -45.11 -27.43 9.70
N VAL A 39 -44.77 -27.33 10.99
CA VAL A 39 -45.01 -26.11 11.78
C VAL A 39 -43.88 -25.08 11.63
N GLY A 40 -42.71 -25.47 11.10
CA GLY A 40 -41.46 -24.69 11.21
C GLY A 40 -40.92 -24.02 9.95
N TYR A 41 -41.48 -24.22 8.74
CA TYR A 41 -40.84 -23.66 7.54
C TYR A 41 -41.83 -23.12 6.48
N ARG A 42 -42.38 -21.94 6.76
CA ARG A 42 -42.87 -21.01 5.73
C ARG A 42 -42.31 -19.61 5.97
N MET A 43 -40.99 -19.48 5.84
CA MET A 43 -40.35 -18.19 5.59
C MET A 43 -40.63 -17.76 4.14
N SER A 44 -41.89 -17.48 3.82
CA SER A 44 -42.21 -16.52 2.76
C SER A 44 -41.88 -15.15 3.33
N ARG A 45 -40.58 -14.80 3.35
CA ARG A 45 -40.19 -13.40 3.51
C ARG A 45 -40.69 -12.69 2.26
N LYS A 46 -41.92 -12.16 2.32
CA LYS A 46 -42.30 -11.11 1.39
C LYS A 46 -41.19 -10.06 1.51
N PRO A 47 -40.52 -9.68 0.39
CA PRO A 47 -39.57 -8.59 0.47
C PRO A 47 -40.30 -7.41 1.09
N LYS A 48 -39.70 -6.77 2.08
CA LYS A 48 -40.22 -5.55 2.68
C LYS A 48 -40.33 -4.54 1.53
N GLN A 49 -41.51 -4.44 0.92
CA GLN A 49 -41.82 -3.45 -0.11
C GLN A 49 -41.85 -2.11 0.62
N ASN A 50 -40.68 -1.52 0.82
CA ASN A 50 -40.61 -0.10 1.04
C ASN A 50 -41.20 0.53 -0.23
N ALA A 51 -42.20 1.40 -0.08
CA ALA A 51 -42.64 2.22 -1.20
C ALA A 51 -41.39 2.86 -1.83
N PRO A 52 -41.21 2.78 -3.16
CA PRO A 52 -40.04 3.37 -3.80
C PRO A 52 -40.01 4.85 -3.44
N ASP A 53 -38.90 5.32 -2.87
CA ASP A 53 -38.69 6.76 -2.70
C ASP A 53 -38.88 7.39 -4.09
N PRO A 54 -39.78 8.38 -4.25
CA PRO A 54 -40.08 8.99 -5.54
C PRO A 54 -38.86 9.65 -6.22
N ARG A 55 -37.73 9.75 -5.51
CA ARG A 55 -36.43 10.20 -6.04
C ARG A 55 -35.56 9.07 -6.59
N LEU A 56 -35.92 7.80 -6.39
CA LEU A 56 -35.16 6.64 -6.85
C LEU A 56 -35.66 6.18 -8.21
N HIS A 57 -34.84 6.40 -9.23
CA HIS A 57 -35.07 5.84 -10.56
C HIS A 57 -34.55 4.40 -10.61
N ALA A 58 -35.41 3.47 -11.04
CA ALA A 58 -34.99 2.08 -11.27
C ALA A 58 -33.91 2.02 -12.35
N VAL A 59 -32.77 1.42 -12.02
CA VAL A 59 -31.64 1.23 -12.93
C VAL A 59 -31.69 -0.19 -13.47
N THR A 60 -31.52 -0.36 -14.79
CA THR A 60 -31.48 -1.69 -15.40
C THR A 60 -30.22 -2.44 -14.98
N PRO A 61 -30.25 -3.79 -14.87
CA PRO A 61 -29.10 -4.59 -14.45
C PRO A 61 -27.81 -4.32 -15.23
N ASP A 62 -27.91 -3.99 -16.52
CA ASP A 62 -26.78 -3.68 -17.37
C ASP A 62 -26.05 -2.38 -16.99
N ARG A 63 -26.70 -1.46 -16.27
CA ARG A 63 -26.11 -0.21 -15.79
C ARG A 63 -25.54 -0.32 -14.38
N LEU A 64 -25.66 -1.48 -13.73
CA LEU A 64 -25.11 -1.71 -12.39
C LEU A 64 -23.61 -1.99 -12.39
N ARG A 65 -23.03 -2.33 -13.54
CA ARG A 65 -21.59 -2.62 -13.67
C ARG A 65 -20.98 -1.92 -14.88
N ARG A 66 -19.77 -1.41 -14.70
CA ARG A 66 -18.91 -1.03 -15.83
C ARG A 66 -18.30 -2.32 -16.41
N ARG A 67 -18.45 -2.53 -17.72
CA ARG A 67 -17.78 -3.62 -18.44
C ARG A 67 -16.58 -3.03 -19.19
N ALA A 68 -15.40 -3.62 -19.00
CA ALA A 68 -14.28 -3.39 -19.89
C ALA A 68 -14.42 -4.32 -21.08
N ASP A 69 -14.26 -3.81 -22.29
CA ASP A 69 -14.26 -4.61 -23.52
C ASP A 69 -12.88 -5.28 -23.68
N PRO A 70 -12.78 -6.62 -23.62
CA PRO A 70 -11.49 -7.31 -23.78
C PRO A 70 -10.90 -7.13 -25.17
N SER A 71 -11.73 -6.89 -26.20
CA SER A 71 -11.27 -6.68 -27.58
C SER A 71 -10.57 -5.34 -27.78
N ALA A 72 -10.69 -4.42 -26.82
CA ALA A 72 -9.98 -3.14 -26.83
C ALA A 72 -8.47 -3.29 -26.54
N PHE A 73 -8.03 -4.43 -25.98
CA PHE A 73 -6.64 -4.68 -25.65
C PHE A 73 -5.91 -5.41 -26.78
N ARG A 74 -4.66 -5.03 -27.03
CA ARG A 74 -3.81 -5.63 -28.08
C ARG A 74 -2.89 -6.75 -27.57
N PHE A 75 -3.15 -7.26 -26.37
CA PHE A 75 -2.36 -8.31 -25.72
C PHE A 75 -3.28 -9.44 -25.25
N LYS A 76 -2.77 -10.67 -25.20
CA LYS A 76 -3.54 -11.82 -24.70
C LYS A 76 -3.38 -12.00 -23.19
N THR A 77 -2.18 -11.76 -22.68
CA THR A 77 -1.84 -11.90 -21.26
C THR A 77 -1.05 -10.70 -20.76
N THR A 78 -1.16 -10.38 -19.46
CA THR A 78 -0.40 -9.28 -18.85
C THR A 78 1.10 -9.54 -18.77
N ALA A 79 1.55 -10.77 -19.05
CA ALA A 79 2.96 -11.12 -19.15
C ALA A 79 3.62 -10.58 -20.44
N GLU A 80 2.81 -10.26 -21.46
CA GLU A 80 3.28 -9.64 -22.71
C GLU A 80 3.52 -8.13 -22.59
N LEU A 81 3.18 -7.54 -21.45
CA LEU A 81 3.31 -6.10 -21.23
C LEU A 81 4.65 -5.77 -20.59
N GLU A 82 5.30 -4.74 -21.13
CA GLU A 82 6.47 -4.15 -20.50
C GLU A 82 6.10 -3.58 -19.12
N PRO A 83 6.88 -3.87 -18.07
CA PRO A 83 6.64 -3.33 -16.75
C PRO A 83 6.66 -1.80 -16.79
N VAL A 84 5.60 -1.19 -16.26
CA VAL A 84 5.58 0.25 -16.08
C VAL A 84 6.51 0.61 -14.93
N THR A 85 7.69 1.14 -15.25
CA THR A 85 8.69 1.58 -14.27
C THR A 85 8.42 2.98 -13.71
N SER A 86 7.46 3.71 -14.29
CA SER A 86 7.10 5.08 -13.93
C SER A 86 5.75 5.20 -13.21
N LEU A 87 5.45 6.38 -12.66
CA LEU A 87 4.14 6.67 -12.04
C LEU A 87 3.07 6.90 -13.11
N ALA A 88 2.53 5.83 -13.69
CA ALA A 88 1.45 5.94 -14.67
C ALA A 88 0.26 6.77 -14.12
N GLY A 89 -0.17 7.75 -14.89
CA GLY A 89 -1.28 8.63 -14.54
C GLY A 89 -0.95 9.69 -13.47
N GLN A 90 0.31 9.83 -13.05
CA GLN A 90 0.73 10.85 -12.07
C GLN A 90 1.71 11.86 -12.68
N GLU A 91 1.38 12.38 -13.86
CA GLU A 91 2.23 13.34 -14.60
C GLU A 91 2.65 14.54 -13.73
N ARG A 92 1.72 15.09 -12.95
CA ARG A 92 2.02 16.20 -12.02
C ARG A 92 3.10 15.83 -11.00
N ALA A 93 3.06 14.62 -10.45
CA ALA A 93 4.04 14.17 -9.48
C ALA A 93 5.42 13.98 -10.16
N LEU A 94 5.45 13.42 -11.36
CA LEU A 94 6.67 13.27 -12.15
C LEU A 94 7.30 14.63 -12.50
N SER A 95 6.50 15.62 -12.91
CA SER A 95 6.98 16.97 -13.17
C SER A 95 7.56 17.63 -11.91
N ALA A 96 6.92 17.46 -10.75
CA ALA A 96 7.41 18.00 -9.49
C ALA A 96 8.74 17.36 -9.06
N ILE A 97 8.89 16.04 -9.22
CA ILE A 97 10.16 15.34 -8.95
C ILE A 97 11.25 15.84 -9.89
N ARG A 98 10.97 15.94 -11.20
CA ARG A 98 11.92 16.46 -12.20
C ARG A 98 12.38 17.88 -11.87
N PHE A 99 11.43 18.75 -11.53
CA PHE A 99 11.73 20.13 -11.15
C PHE A 99 12.57 20.19 -9.88
N GLY A 100 12.14 19.51 -8.81
CA GLY A 100 12.84 19.53 -7.53
C GLY A 100 14.25 18.96 -7.60
N ALA A 101 14.45 17.85 -8.33
CA ALA A 101 15.77 17.26 -8.54
C ALA A 101 16.67 18.06 -9.49
N GLY A 102 16.11 19.02 -10.24
CA GLY A 102 16.87 19.94 -11.09
C GLY A 102 17.50 21.10 -10.33
N ILE A 103 17.10 21.34 -9.07
CA ILE A 103 17.57 22.45 -8.26
C ILE A 103 18.94 22.10 -7.66
N ALA A 104 20.01 22.71 -8.16
CA ALA A 104 21.36 22.55 -7.65
C ALA A 104 21.66 23.50 -6.47
N GLN A 105 20.85 23.45 -5.42
CA GLN A 105 21.05 24.25 -4.20
C GLN A 105 21.18 23.34 -2.97
N PRO A 106 22.25 23.48 -2.16
CA PRO A 106 22.51 22.59 -1.00
C PRO A 106 21.40 22.59 0.06
N THR A 107 20.60 23.65 0.13
CA THR A 107 19.55 23.84 1.14
C THR A 107 18.17 23.37 0.70
N PHE A 108 18.06 22.79 -0.51
CA PHE A 108 16.77 22.36 -1.06
C PHE A 108 16.52 20.87 -0.81
N ASN A 109 15.37 20.55 -0.21
CA ASN A 109 14.93 19.18 0.02
C ASN A 109 13.57 18.95 -0.67
N LEU A 110 13.40 17.79 -1.29
CA LEU A 110 12.12 17.36 -1.86
C LEU A 110 11.43 16.38 -0.90
N PHE A 111 10.18 16.64 -0.56
CA PHE A 111 9.34 15.75 0.25
C PHE A 111 8.14 15.26 -0.55
N VAL A 112 7.86 13.95 -0.49
CA VAL A 112 6.83 13.30 -1.30
C VAL A 112 5.73 12.72 -0.43
N LEU A 113 4.49 13.18 -0.66
CA LEU A 113 3.28 12.75 0.05
C LEU A 113 2.33 12.01 -0.89
N GLY A 114 1.59 11.06 -0.32
CA GLY A 114 0.57 10.32 -1.04
C GLY A 114 0.13 9.06 -0.28
N PRO A 115 -1.00 8.45 -0.67
CA PRO A 115 -1.56 7.31 0.03
C PRO A 115 -0.58 6.11 0.08
N PRO A 116 -0.77 5.19 1.04
CA PRO A 116 -0.01 3.93 1.04
C PRO A 116 -0.27 3.16 -0.27
N GLY A 117 0.76 2.47 -0.77
CA GLY A 117 0.67 1.74 -2.03
C GLY A 117 0.81 2.58 -3.31
N ALA A 118 0.93 3.91 -3.22
CA ALA A 118 1.06 4.78 -4.40
C ALA A 118 2.42 4.70 -5.15
N GLY A 119 3.34 3.79 -4.76
CA GLY A 119 4.63 3.61 -5.44
C GLY A 119 5.64 4.76 -5.28
N LYS A 120 5.46 5.65 -4.28
CA LYS A 120 6.26 6.87 -4.08
C LYS A 120 7.78 6.61 -4.10
N THR A 121 8.25 5.69 -3.25
CA THR A 121 9.68 5.39 -3.11
C THR A 121 10.26 4.79 -4.39
N THR A 122 9.54 3.84 -4.99
CA THR A 122 9.95 3.17 -6.23
C THR A 122 10.15 4.18 -7.35
N ALA A 123 9.20 5.11 -7.50
CA ALA A 123 9.27 6.12 -8.55
C ALA A 123 10.37 7.15 -8.35
N VAL A 124 10.51 7.68 -7.13
CA VAL A 124 11.59 8.64 -6.82
C VAL A 124 12.94 7.97 -7.02
N ARG A 125 13.11 6.72 -6.58
CA ARG A 125 14.35 5.97 -6.74
C ARG A 125 14.68 5.73 -8.22
N ALA A 126 13.72 5.22 -9.01
CA ALA A 126 13.94 4.98 -10.44
C ALA A 126 14.35 6.26 -11.18
N PHE A 127 13.71 7.39 -10.87
CA PHE A 127 14.08 8.68 -11.43
C PHE A 127 15.49 9.15 -11.03
N LEU A 128 15.84 9.04 -9.75
CA LEU A 128 17.15 9.45 -9.25
C LEU A 128 18.28 8.55 -9.77
N GLU A 129 18.05 7.25 -9.91
CA GLU A 129 19.01 6.31 -10.50
C GLU A 129 19.28 6.65 -11.97
N GLU A 130 18.24 6.95 -12.75
CA GLU A 130 18.40 7.38 -14.15
C GLU A 130 19.18 8.69 -14.27
N LYS A 131 18.91 9.65 -13.38
CA LYS A 131 19.61 10.95 -13.35
C LYS A 131 21.07 10.77 -12.93
N ALA A 132 21.32 10.06 -11.84
CA ALA A 132 22.66 9.84 -11.30
C ALA A 132 23.58 9.12 -12.28
N ALA A 133 23.05 8.19 -13.09
CA ALA A 133 23.81 7.49 -14.12
C ALA A 133 24.38 8.43 -15.21
N ARG A 134 23.80 9.64 -15.36
CA ARG A 134 24.22 10.66 -16.34
C ARG A 134 25.10 11.75 -15.73
N GLU A 135 25.27 11.76 -14.41
CA GLU A 135 26.02 12.78 -13.69
C GLU A 135 27.44 12.32 -13.37
N THR A 136 28.34 13.28 -13.13
CA THR A 136 29.71 12.98 -12.75
C THR A 136 29.71 12.30 -11.39
N SER A 137 30.46 11.20 -11.26
CA SER A 137 30.60 10.53 -9.98
C SER A 137 31.11 11.50 -8.92
N PRO A 138 30.54 11.50 -7.71
CA PRO A 138 30.95 12.41 -6.64
C PRO A 138 32.40 12.16 -6.22
N ALA A 139 33.01 13.19 -5.66
CA ALA A 139 34.31 13.10 -5.00
C ALA A 139 34.25 12.21 -3.76
N ASP A 140 35.37 11.59 -3.41
CA ASP A 140 35.48 10.85 -2.15
C ASP A 140 35.74 11.84 -1.02
N TRP A 141 35.05 11.70 0.10
CA TRP A 141 35.31 12.46 1.31
C TRP A 141 35.89 11.56 2.38
N VAL A 142 37.04 11.94 2.91
CA VAL A 142 37.72 11.19 3.98
C VAL A 142 37.90 12.08 5.20
N TYR A 143 37.78 11.49 6.38
CA TYR A 143 38.14 12.12 7.64
C TYR A 143 39.53 11.64 8.04
N VAL A 144 40.46 12.57 8.19
CA VAL A 144 41.80 12.29 8.72
C VAL A 144 41.91 12.82 10.14
N ASN A 145 42.69 12.12 10.95
CA ASN A 145 42.99 12.58 12.30
C ASN A 145 43.69 13.94 12.24
N ASN A 146 43.35 14.80 13.18
CA ASN A 146 43.97 16.10 13.34
C ASN A 146 44.88 16.06 14.57
N PHE A 147 46.20 16.00 14.37
CA PHE A 147 47.16 15.84 15.48
C PHE A 147 47.15 17.02 16.46
N ASP A 148 46.85 18.23 15.97
CA ASP A 148 46.74 19.43 16.82
C ASP A 148 45.46 19.42 17.67
N ALA A 149 44.40 18.79 17.16
CA ALA A 149 43.10 18.71 17.83
C ALA A 149 42.42 17.37 17.54
N PRO A 150 42.76 16.28 18.26
CA PRO A 150 42.28 14.92 17.96
C PRO A 150 40.76 14.75 17.97
N HIS A 151 40.05 15.62 18.69
CA HIS A 151 38.58 15.66 18.76
C HIS A 151 37.93 16.41 17.58
N LYS A 152 38.72 16.94 16.63
CA LYS A 152 38.29 17.69 15.45
C LYS A 152 38.94 17.11 14.18
N PRO A 153 38.49 15.94 13.70
CA PRO A 153 39.01 15.36 12.47
C PRO A 153 38.84 16.32 11.29
N ARG A 154 39.79 16.30 10.35
CA ARG A 154 39.74 17.15 9.15
C ARG A 154 39.11 16.38 8.01
N ALA A 155 38.13 16.99 7.35
CA ALA A 155 37.56 16.46 6.12
C ALA A 155 38.43 16.87 4.92
N ILE A 156 38.82 15.90 4.09
CA ILE A 156 39.56 16.12 2.85
C ILE A 156 38.71 15.60 1.68
N CYS A 157 38.56 16.43 0.66
CA CYS A 157 37.92 16.07 -0.61
C CYS A 157 38.98 15.49 -1.55
N LEU A 158 38.76 14.27 -2.03
CA LEU A 158 39.64 13.55 -2.94
C LEU A 158 38.93 13.27 -4.26
N PRO A 159 39.67 13.17 -5.38
CA PRO A 159 39.11 12.63 -6.61
C PRO A 159 38.52 11.24 -6.38
N ARG A 160 37.44 10.93 -7.08
CA ARG A 160 36.73 9.64 -7.00
C ARG A 160 37.71 8.45 -7.06
N GLY A 161 37.55 7.50 -6.14
CA GLY A 161 38.30 6.25 -6.08
C GLY A 161 39.69 6.36 -5.45
N ARG A 162 40.09 7.55 -4.95
CA ARG A 162 41.40 7.75 -4.30
C ARG A 162 41.38 7.47 -2.80
N ALA A 163 40.21 7.44 -2.16
CA ALA A 163 40.12 7.27 -0.70
C ALA A 163 40.73 5.95 -0.21
N ALA A 164 40.44 4.83 -0.90
CA ALA A 164 40.98 3.52 -0.53
C ALA A 164 42.50 3.45 -0.67
N ALA A 165 43.04 4.02 -1.74
CA ALA A 165 44.49 4.09 -1.94
C ALA A 165 45.17 4.92 -0.85
N LEU A 166 44.60 6.08 -0.49
CA LEU A 166 45.12 6.90 0.61
C LEU A 166 45.11 6.13 1.94
N ALA A 167 44.02 5.42 2.24
CA ALA A 167 43.91 4.63 3.47
C ALA A 167 45.00 3.54 3.54
N GLN A 168 45.26 2.85 2.43
CA GLN A 168 46.32 1.83 2.37
C GLN A 168 47.71 2.46 2.57
N THR A 169 48.02 3.54 1.84
CA THR A 169 49.32 4.21 1.96
C THR A 169 49.56 4.78 3.36
N MET A 170 48.52 5.18 4.09
CA MET A 170 48.65 5.61 5.48
C MET A 170 49.03 4.46 6.42
N VAL A 171 48.51 3.24 6.18
CA VAL A 171 48.89 2.05 6.95
C VAL A 171 50.35 1.68 6.65
N ASP A 172 50.70 1.62 5.37
CA ASP A 172 52.06 1.26 4.93
C ASP A 172 53.14 2.27 5.39
N ALA A 173 52.75 3.49 5.77
CA ALA A 173 53.66 4.53 6.26
C ALA A 173 53.96 4.44 7.77
N ILE A 174 53.25 3.58 8.49
CA ILE A 174 53.42 3.39 9.95
C ILE A 174 54.26 2.13 10.23
N ASP A 175 54.33 1.20 9.28
CA ASP A 175 55.18 0.00 9.31
C ASP A 175 56.59 0.27 8.72
#